data_AF-A0A850F610-F1
#
_entry.id   AF-A0A850F610-F1
#
_cell.length_a   1.000
_cell.length_b   1.000
_cell.length_c   1.000
_cell.angle_alpha   90.00
_cell.angle_beta   90.00
_cell.angle_gamma   90.00
#
_symmetry.space_group_name_H-M   'P 1'
#
loop_
_entity.id
_entity.type
_entity.pdbx_description
1 polymer ?
#
loop_
_entity_poly.entity_id
_entity_poly.type
_entity_poly.pdbx_seq_one_letter_code
_entity_poly.pdbx_strand_id
1 'polypeptide(L)'
;MEVKKVIIVLILLAAGLGITYLKDSAPHSDVAESGEEKDTKVKDRYAITYCWEQYERKSLTDEEKRFIAGSCEKMEAKFEDKYGTKP
;
A
#
# COMPACT_ATOMS: atom_id res chain seq x y z
N MET A 1 -46.15 12.25 -27.35
CA MET A 1 -44.95 11.79 -26.64
C MET A 1 -43.84 12.80 -26.82
N GLU A 2 -42.99 13.20 -25.89
CA GLU A 2 -43.04 13.36 -24.44
C GLU A 2 -41.90 14.32 -24.09
N VAL A 3 -42.13 15.63 -24.23
CA VAL A 3 -41.13 16.66 -23.84
C VAL A 3 -40.69 16.43 -22.40
N LYS A 4 -41.61 15.97 -21.54
CA LYS A 4 -41.34 15.52 -20.17
C LYS A 4 -40.38 14.32 -20.11
N LYS A 5 -40.51 13.31 -20.99
CA LYS A 5 -39.54 12.21 -21.08
C LYS A 5 -38.20 12.65 -21.64
N VAL A 6 -38.16 13.57 -22.60
CA VAL A 6 -36.90 14.13 -23.13
C VAL A 6 -36.15 14.89 -22.03
N ILE A 7 -36.85 15.71 -21.24
CA ILE A 7 -36.25 16.42 -20.10
C ILE A 7 -35.78 15.43 -19.02
N ILE A 8 -36.57 14.41 -18.69
CA ILE A 8 -36.16 13.36 -17.73
C ILE A 8 -34.92 12.60 -18.22
N VAL A 9 -34.86 12.25 -19.50
CA VAL A 9 -33.70 11.58 -20.11
C VAL A 9 -32.46 12.48 -20.07
N LEU A 10 -32.59 13.78 -20.37
CA LEU A 10 -31.47 14.72 -20.29
C LEU A 10 -30.95 14.92 -18.86
N ILE A 11 -31.84 14.97 -17.86
CA ILE A 11 -31.45 15.06 -16.45
C ILE A 11 -30.72 13.78 -16.00
N LEU A 12 -31.20 12.60 -16.41
CA LEU A 12 -30.55 11.32 -16.09
C LEU A 12 -29.19 11.18 -16.77
N LEU A 13 -29.04 11.67 -18.00
CA LEU A 13 -27.76 11.67 -18.71
C LEU A 13 -26.75 12.66 -18.09
N ALA A 14 -27.20 13.85 -17.66
CA ALA A 14 -26.35 14.82 -16.97
C ALA A 14 -25.91 14.33 -15.58
N ALA A 15 -26.78 13.66 -14.84
CA ALA A 15 -26.44 13.05 -13.55
C ALA A 15 -25.55 11.81 -13.71
N GLY A 16 -25.69 11.04 -14.78
CA GLY A 16 -24.91 9.83 -15.06
C GLY A 16 -23.45 10.09 -15.49
N LEU A 17 -23.13 11.30 -15.97
CA LEU A 17 -21.76 11.67 -16.39
C LEU A 17 -20.94 12.37 -15.29
N GLY A 18 -21.55 12.72 -14.16
CA GLY A 18 -20.89 13.48 -13.09
C GLY A 18 -20.01 12.67 -12.12
N ILE A 19 -20.03 11.33 -12.18
CA ILE A 19 -19.37 10.48 -11.18
C ILE A 19 -17.93 10.08 -11.58
N THR A 20 -17.55 10.19 -12.86
CA THR A 20 -16.19 9.82 -13.30
C THR A 20 -15.17 10.95 -13.22
N TYR A 21 -15.58 12.19 -12.94
CA TYR A 21 -14.71 13.37 -13.01
C TYR A 21 -13.93 13.71 -11.73
N LEU A 22 -14.06 12.94 -10.64
CA LEU A 22 -13.35 13.18 -9.38
C LEU A 22 -12.34 12.07 -9.01
N LYS A 23 -11.84 11.29 -9.97
CA LYS A 23 -10.97 10.13 -9.68
C LYS A 23 -9.46 10.34 -9.88
N ASP A 24 -8.99 11.51 -10.33
CA ASP A 24 -7.54 11.71 -10.58
C ASP A 24 -7.03 13.10 -10.15
N SER A 25 -7.06 13.35 -8.84
CA SER A 25 -6.26 14.42 -8.22
C SER A 25 -5.78 13.96 -6.85
N ALA A 26 -5.23 12.74 -6.78
CA ALA A 26 -4.31 12.43 -5.70
C ALA A 26 -3.00 13.15 -6.05
N PRO A 27 -2.49 14.07 -5.21
CA PRO A 27 -1.18 14.68 -5.44
C PRO A 27 -0.14 13.56 -5.43
N HIS A 28 0.38 13.22 -6.62
CA HIS A 28 1.64 12.50 -6.75
C HIS A 28 2.68 13.39 -6.06
N SER A 29 3.11 12.93 -4.90
CA SER A 29 4.17 13.60 -4.15
C SER A 29 5.46 13.26 -4.88
N ASP A 30 5.91 14.18 -5.73
CA ASP A 30 7.29 14.23 -6.21
C ASP A 30 8.17 14.52 -5.00
N VAL A 31 8.56 13.47 -4.28
CA VAL A 31 9.44 13.62 -3.13
C VAL A 31 10.88 13.49 -3.62
N ALA A 32 11.71 14.36 -3.04
CA ALA A 32 13.10 14.56 -3.39
C ALA A 32 13.92 13.28 -3.20
N GLU A 33 14.32 12.70 -4.33
CA GLU A 33 14.94 11.39 -4.55
C GLU A 33 16.17 11.05 -3.67
N SER A 34 16.84 12.01 -3.04
CA SER A 34 18.04 11.72 -2.22
C SER A 34 17.82 11.67 -0.70
N GLY A 35 16.70 12.20 -0.20
CA GLY A 35 16.32 12.16 1.23
C GLY A 35 15.46 10.96 1.58
N GLU A 36 14.61 10.55 0.65
CA GLU A 36 13.68 9.43 0.83
C GLU A 36 14.35 8.07 0.89
N GLU A 37 15.42 7.86 0.15
CA GLU A 37 16.08 6.56 0.10
C GLU A 37 16.63 6.17 1.49
N LYS A 38 17.16 7.15 2.23
CA LYS A 38 17.63 6.93 3.61
C LYS A 38 16.49 6.67 4.58
N ASP A 39 15.41 7.45 4.50
CA ASP A 39 14.23 7.25 5.36
C ASP A 39 13.56 5.90 5.10
N THR A 40 13.43 5.52 3.83
CA THR A 40 12.85 4.23 3.42
C THR A 40 13.73 3.06 3.85
N LYS A 41 15.06 3.15 3.73
CA LYS A 41 15.97 2.10 4.21
C LYS A 41 15.86 1.89 5.72
N VAL A 42 15.73 2.96 6.50
CA VAL A 42 15.55 2.87 7.96
C VAL A 42 14.19 2.25 8.30
N LYS A 43 13.12 2.67 7.61
CA LYS A 43 11.78 2.10 7.78
C LYS A 43 11.71 0.62 7.45
N ASP A 44 12.27 0.22 6.31
CA ASP A 44 12.28 -1.17 5.86
C ASP A 44 13.03 -2.05 6.86
N ARG A 45 14.17 -1.56 7.39
CA ARG A 45 14.92 -2.21 8.47
C ARG A 45 14.08 -2.36 9.75
N TYR A 46 13.42 -1.28 10.18
CA TYR A 46 12.57 -1.30 11.37
C TYR A 46 11.41 -2.30 11.25
N ALA A 47 10.78 -2.40 10.07
CA ALA A 47 9.73 -3.37 9.84
C ALA A 47 10.21 -4.82 9.98
N ILE A 48 11.45 -5.11 9.56
CA ILE A 48 12.10 -6.41 9.74
C ILE A 48 12.37 -6.69 11.23
N THR A 49 12.94 -5.72 11.96
CA THR A 49 13.14 -5.83 13.40
C THR A 49 11.82 -6.13 14.11
N TYR A 50 10.77 -5.38 13.79
CA TYR A 50 9.45 -5.59 14.36
C TYR A 50 8.86 -6.98 14.04
N CYS A 51 9.10 -7.50 12.83
CA CYS A 51 8.68 -8.85 12.45
C CYS A 51 9.25 -9.90 13.39
N TRP A 52 10.56 -9.85 13.65
CA TRP A 52 11.23 -10.77 14.57
C TRP A 52 10.81 -10.56 16.03
N GLU A 53 10.53 -9.33 16.46
CA GLU A 53 9.94 -9.08 17.78
C GLU A 53 8.57 -9.75 17.92
N GLN A 54 7.74 -9.73 16.86
CA GLN A 54 6.45 -10.42 16.89
C GLN A 54 6.60 -11.95 16.90
N TYR A 55 7.61 -12.50 16.22
CA TYR A 55 7.95 -13.92 16.25
C TYR A 55 8.26 -14.43 17.67
N GLU A 56 8.86 -13.60 18.52
CA GLU A 56 9.22 -13.96 19.90
C GLU A 56 8.04 -13.99 20.88
N ARG A 57 6.82 -13.68 20.43
CA ARG A 57 5.64 -13.74 21.30
C ARG A 57 5.42 -15.14 21.84
N LYS A 58 5.36 -15.25 23.18
CA LYS A 58 5.11 -16.51 23.91
C LYS A 58 3.76 -17.16 23.60
N SER A 59 2.80 -16.39 23.09
CA SER A 59 1.47 -16.88 22.74
C SER A 59 1.43 -17.65 21.42
N LEU A 60 2.51 -17.64 20.63
CA LEU A 60 2.56 -18.30 19.34
C LEU A 60 2.90 -19.78 19.50
N THR A 61 2.18 -20.61 18.77
CA THR A 61 2.54 -22.01 18.54
C THR A 61 3.76 -22.10 17.62
N ASP A 62 4.44 -23.26 17.63
CA ASP A 62 5.60 -23.48 16.76
C ASP A 62 5.24 -23.41 15.27
N GLU A 63 4.01 -23.74 14.90
CA GLU A 63 3.53 -23.62 13.52
C GLU A 63 3.38 -22.16 13.09
N GLU A 64 2.74 -21.34 13.92
CA GLU A 64 2.62 -19.89 13.68
C GLU A 64 4.01 -19.23 13.63
N LYS A 65 4.92 -19.63 14.52
CA LYS A 65 6.30 -19.17 14.50
C LYS A 65 6.99 -19.46 13.17
N ARG A 66 6.90 -20.69 12.65
CA ARG A 66 7.49 -21.05 11.34
C ARG A 66 6.89 -20.22 10.20
N PHE A 67 5.58 -19.99 10.23
CA PHE A 67 4.91 -19.15 9.23
C PHE A 67 5.40 -17.70 9.27
N ILE A 68 5.52 -17.12 10.46
CA ILE A 68 6.02 -15.76 10.66
C ILE A 68 7.49 -15.67 10.24
N ALA A 69 8.33 -16.65 10.63
CA ALA A 69 9.73 -16.70 10.25
C ALA A 69 9.92 -16.63 8.72
N GLY A 70 9.16 -17.43 7.97
CA GLY A 70 9.22 -17.37 6.50
C GLY A 70 8.81 -16.01 5.92
N SER A 71 7.92 -15.27 6.61
CA SER A 71 7.57 -13.91 6.23
C SER A 71 8.69 -12.92 6.54
N CYS A 72 9.32 -13.02 7.73
CA CYS A 72 10.43 -12.17 8.13
C CYS A 72 11.64 -12.38 7.22
N GLU A 73 12.06 -13.62 6.97
CA GLU A 73 13.15 -13.99 6.06
C GLU A 73 12.92 -13.45 4.64
N LYS A 74 11.68 -13.48 4.15
CA LYS A 74 11.34 -12.90 2.85
C LYS A 74 11.47 -11.38 2.83
N MET A 75 11.20 -10.70 3.94
CA MET A 75 11.44 -9.26 4.06
C MET A 75 12.94 -8.96 4.08
N GLU A 76 13.75 -9.77 4.76
CA GLU A 76 15.21 -9.65 4.75
C GLU A 76 15.78 -9.83 3.35
N ALA A 77 15.35 -10.85 2.62
CA ALA A 77 15.78 -11.09 1.24
C ALA A 77 15.45 -9.89 0.34
N LYS A 78 14.24 -9.33 0.44
CA LYS A 78 13.86 -8.12 -0.29
C LYS A 78 14.70 -6.90 0.10
N PHE A 79 15.06 -6.78 1.37
CA PHE A 79 15.91 -5.70 1.84
C PHE A 79 17.32 -5.82 1.25
N GLU A 80 17.89 -7.03 1.27
CA GLU A 80 19.19 -7.31 0.68
C GLU A 80 19.17 -7.08 -0.83
N ASP A 81 18.14 -7.53 -1.54
CA ASP A 81 17.96 -7.29 -2.98
C ASP A 81 17.87 -5.79 -3.31
N LYS A 82 17.17 -5.01 -2.49
CA LYS A 82 16.93 -3.58 -2.70
C LYS A 82 18.14 -2.71 -2.35
N TYR A 83 18.86 -3.04 -1.28
CA TYR A 83 19.89 -2.18 -0.69
C TYR A 83 21.32 -2.75 -0.73
N GLY A 84 21.50 -3.98 -1.21
CA GLY A 84 22.79 -4.65 -1.32
C GLY A 84 23.48 -4.94 0.02
N THR A 85 22.72 -4.93 1.12
CA THR A 85 23.24 -5.16 2.47
C THR A 85 22.18 -5.81 3.32
N LYS A 86 22.61 -6.55 4.35
CA LYS A 86 21.69 -7.16 5.31
C LYS A 86 20.98 -6.09 6.15
N PRO A 87 19.71 -6.34 6.53
CA PRO A 87 18.97 -5.48 7.46
C PRO A 87 19.63 -5.40 8.84
#